data_AF-A0A9N9MBE4-F1
#
_entry.id   AF-A0A9N9MBE4-F1
#
_cell.length_a   1.000
_cell.length_b   1.000
_cell.length_c   1.000
_cell.angle_alpha   90.00
_cell.angle_beta   90.00
_cell.angle_gamma   90.00
#
_symmetry.space_group_name_H-M   'P 1'
#
loop_
_entity.id
_entity.type
_entity.pdbx_description
1 polymer ?
#
loop_
_entity_poly.entity_id
_entity_poly.type
_entity_poly.pdbx_seq_one_letter_code
_entity_poly.pdbx_strand_id
1 'polypeptide(L)'
;MFTVTKYVMIWAGFWKLEIKENLKLPYKIWQLYMMWAYVSVTLGITGNVIYVLQRDPVRIIEAIGVAISDYTIMLKLLLCSQRKITQLLQIAVQDDEIVSSKNPTLNRMLCIHKKSVSIMGLFIVTYTFAFCFYLCIYGGPVQYRIYQMKFPNATEKPEYILSMWFPFDIQNHFDLALFLQCFIYIQSSAANFASMVHVNTLMSYAVIKLKMLEYYFRNFDTFPQEIHSEDPVYRNRMAVKNLENLIRKHQFIIGFIKDLNECMRTTLLIEFSLSSLMLASITSQIISSGDIAFAIYESDWYNYNAKVGKLIFIVVMRARRELTLDIGPFGPNTLEAAKTRMQVAYSYLSVISGSKRNN
;
A
#
# COMPACT_ATOMS: atom_id res chain seq x y z
N MET A 1 18.99 3.06 10.33
CA MET A 1 17.66 2.57 9.93
C MET A 1 17.19 3.20 8.63
N PHE A 2 17.40 4.51 8.47
CA PHE A 2 16.80 5.33 7.42
C PHE A 2 17.53 5.32 6.08
N THR A 3 18.66 4.62 5.94
CA THR A 3 19.47 4.64 4.71
C THR A 3 18.71 4.06 3.52
N VAL A 4 18.10 2.88 3.67
CA VAL A 4 17.27 2.25 2.63
C VAL A 4 16.07 3.15 2.31
N THR A 5 15.32 3.57 3.35
CA THR A 5 14.18 4.48 3.23
C THR A 5 14.54 5.76 2.48
N LYS A 6 15.70 6.36 2.79
CA LYS A 6 16.22 7.57 2.14
C LYS A 6 16.43 7.36 0.65
N TYR A 7 17.20 6.35 0.26
CA TYR A 7 17.50 6.13 -1.16
C TYR A 7 16.24 5.78 -1.96
N VAL A 8 15.36 4.96 -1.38
CA VAL A 8 14.09 4.56 -1.99
C VAL A 8 13.17 5.76 -2.21
N MET A 9 13.04 6.64 -1.23
CA MET A 9 12.21 7.85 -1.36
C MET A 9 12.84 8.92 -2.26
N ILE A 10 14.18 9.01 -2.29
CA ILE A 10 14.89 9.87 -3.23
C ILE A 10 14.60 9.41 -4.66
N TRP A 11 14.73 8.10 -4.92
CA TRP A 11 14.44 7.54 -6.23
C TRP A 11 12.98 7.77 -6.64
N ALA A 12 12.03 7.58 -5.73
CA ALA A 12 10.62 7.87 -5.99
C ALA A 12 10.29 9.37 -6.13
N GLY A 13 11.20 10.28 -5.75
CA GLY A 13 11.00 11.74 -5.85
C GLY A 13 10.27 12.39 -4.65
N PHE A 14 10.09 11.67 -3.54
CA PHE A 14 9.27 12.12 -2.40
C PHE A 14 10.07 12.37 -1.11
N TRP A 15 11.40 12.36 -1.17
CA TRP A 15 12.24 12.70 -0.02
C TRP A 15 12.24 14.20 0.23
N LYS A 16 11.84 14.62 1.43
CA LYS A 16 11.71 16.04 1.82
C LYS A 16 12.74 16.52 2.85
N LEU A 17 13.60 15.64 3.35
CA LEU A 17 14.67 16.01 4.28
C LEU A 17 15.91 16.51 3.54
N GLU A 18 16.82 17.14 4.27
CA GLU A 18 18.00 17.78 3.69
C GLU A 18 18.87 16.81 2.86
N ILE A 19 19.29 17.31 1.69
CA ILE A 19 20.20 16.66 0.76
C ILE A 19 21.45 17.54 0.66
N LYS A 20 22.59 16.90 0.38
CA LYS A 20 23.87 17.57 0.10
C LYS A 20 23.67 18.73 -0.89
N GLU A 21 24.29 19.89 -0.63
CA GLU A 21 24.08 21.12 -1.42
C GLU A 21 24.24 20.92 -2.93
N ASN A 22 25.29 20.22 -3.34
CA ASN A 22 25.59 19.96 -4.75
C ASN A 22 24.49 19.15 -5.48
N LEU A 23 23.62 18.45 -4.74
CA LEU A 23 22.55 17.62 -5.27
C LEU A 23 21.16 18.25 -5.10
N LYS A 24 21.03 19.43 -4.47
CA LYS A 24 19.73 20.06 -4.20
C LYS A 24 18.97 20.44 -5.50
N LEU A 25 19.65 21.12 -6.42
CA LEU A 25 19.06 21.54 -7.70
C LEU A 25 18.63 20.35 -8.59
N PRO A 26 19.52 19.37 -8.91
CA PRO A 26 19.12 18.23 -9.74
C PRO A 26 18.01 17.40 -9.09
N TYR A 27 18.02 17.26 -7.76
CA TYR A 27 16.96 16.58 -7.04
C TYR A 27 15.62 17.31 -7.13
N LYS A 28 15.61 18.65 -7.06
CA LYS A 28 14.38 19.44 -7.19
C LYS A 28 13.77 19.30 -8.59
N ILE A 29 14.59 19.25 -9.63
CA ILE A 29 14.14 18.99 -11.01
C ILE A 29 13.55 17.58 -11.11
N TRP A 30 14.25 16.57 -10.56
CA TRP A 30 13.76 15.20 -10.52
C TRP A 30 12.41 15.09 -9.79
N GLN A 31 12.28 15.74 -8.65
CA GLN A 31 11.04 15.77 -7.86
C GLN A 31 9.88 16.40 -8.65
N LEU A 32 10.11 17.52 -9.34
CA LEU A 32 9.09 18.16 -10.18
C LEU A 32 8.67 17.26 -11.34
N TYR A 33 9.62 16.60 -12.00
CA TYR A 33 9.35 15.62 -13.05
C TYR A 33 8.50 14.46 -12.52
N MET A 34 8.88 13.88 -11.38
CA MET A 34 8.14 12.76 -10.79
C MET A 34 6.71 13.16 -10.45
N MET A 35 6.50 14.33 -9.83
CA MET A 35 5.15 14.86 -9.55
C MET A 35 4.33 15.04 -10.82
N TRP A 36 4.90 15.65 -11.86
CA TRP A 36 4.24 15.83 -13.14
C TRP A 36 3.85 14.48 -13.77
N ALA A 37 4.78 13.52 -13.78
CA ALA A 37 4.55 12.20 -14.33
C ALA A 37 3.41 11.47 -13.61
N TYR A 38 3.37 11.47 -12.26
CA TYR A 38 2.24 10.88 -11.53
C TYR A 38 0.91 11.55 -11.85
N VAL A 39 0.87 12.89 -11.87
CA VAL A 39 -0.37 13.61 -12.21
C VAL A 39 -0.83 13.27 -13.62
N SER A 40 0.08 13.17 -14.59
CA SER A 40 -0.28 12.77 -15.97
C SER A 40 -0.82 11.34 -16.04
N VAL A 41 -0.27 10.42 -15.26
CA VAL A 41 -0.71 9.01 -15.18
C VAL A 41 -2.10 8.94 -14.58
N THR A 42 -2.33 9.62 -13.46
CA THR A 42 -3.65 9.68 -12.82
C THR A 42 -4.69 10.28 -13.77
N LEU A 43 -4.35 11.36 -14.49
CA LEU A 43 -5.24 11.93 -15.51
C LEU A 43 -5.55 10.93 -16.64
N GLY A 44 -4.54 10.22 -17.16
CA GLY A 44 -4.74 9.21 -18.20
C GLY A 44 -5.63 8.04 -17.75
N ILE A 45 -5.50 7.61 -16.50
CA ILE A 45 -6.36 6.55 -15.91
C ILE A 45 -7.78 7.08 -15.68
N THR A 46 -7.93 8.31 -15.17
CA THR A 46 -9.27 8.92 -15.01
C THR A 46 -10.00 9.07 -16.34
N GLY A 47 -9.29 9.52 -17.39
CA GLY A 47 -9.83 9.64 -18.74
C GLY A 47 -10.25 8.28 -19.30
N ASN A 48 -9.47 7.24 -19.03
CA ASN A 48 -9.82 5.88 -19.42
C ASN A 48 -11.09 5.36 -18.74
N VAL A 49 -11.26 5.60 -17.43
CA VAL A 49 -12.49 5.23 -16.73
C VAL A 49 -13.70 5.92 -17.35
N ILE A 50 -13.60 7.22 -17.66
CA ILE A 50 -14.68 7.98 -18.31
C ILE A 50 -14.98 7.42 -19.71
N TYR A 51 -13.94 7.08 -20.47
CA TYR A 51 -14.08 6.50 -21.81
C TYR A 51 -14.77 5.13 -21.78
N VAL A 52 -14.31 4.23 -20.91
CA VAL A 52 -14.87 2.88 -20.77
C VAL A 52 -16.31 2.93 -20.25
N LEU A 53 -16.62 3.85 -19.32
CA LEU A 53 -17.97 4.04 -18.79
C LEU A 53 -19.01 4.36 -19.88
N GLN A 54 -18.58 5.02 -20.97
CA GLN A 54 -19.48 5.43 -22.06
C GLN A 54 -19.62 4.38 -23.18
N ARG A 55 -18.68 3.44 -23.31
CA ARG A 55 -18.62 2.51 -24.46
C ARG A 55 -18.75 1.03 -24.08
N ASP A 56 -18.05 0.57 -23.05
CA ASP A 56 -17.85 -0.86 -22.80
C ASP A 56 -18.14 -1.24 -21.35
N PRO A 57 -19.40 -1.61 -21.01
CA PRO A 57 -19.77 -1.92 -19.63
C PRO A 57 -19.04 -3.13 -19.05
N VAL A 58 -18.61 -4.06 -19.90
CA VAL A 58 -17.88 -5.28 -19.51
C VAL A 58 -16.51 -4.96 -18.90
N ARG A 59 -15.84 -3.89 -19.37
CA ARG A 59 -14.49 -3.51 -18.96
C ARG A 59 -14.45 -2.50 -17.82
N ILE A 60 -15.61 -2.00 -17.39
CA ILE A 60 -15.71 -0.99 -16.33
C ILE A 60 -15.07 -1.47 -15.03
N ILE A 61 -15.27 -2.73 -14.64
CA ILE A 61 -14.75 -3.24 -13.36
C ILE A 61 -13.21 -3.26 -13.35
N GLU A 62 -12.59 -3.63 -14.47
CA GLU A 62 -11.14 -3.62 -14.62
C GLU A 62 -10.59 -2.18 -14.57
N ALA A 63 -11.21 -1.25 -15.32
CA ALA A 63 -10.82 0.16 -15.34
C ALA A 63 -10.95 0.81 -13.95
N ILE A 64 -12.04 0.55 -13.23
CA ILE A 64 -12.24 1.03 -11.85
C ILE A 64 -11.21 0.42 -10.92
N GLY A 65 -10.88 -0.87 -11.04
CA GLY A 65 -9.86 -1.53 -10.22
C GLY A 65 -8.47 -0.90 -10.36
N VAL A 66 -8.07 -0.59 -11.59
CA VAL A 66 -6.82 0.13 -11.88
C VAL A 66 -6.85 1.54 -11.29
N ALA A 67 -7.97 2.28 -11.44
CA ALA A 67 -8.12 3.62 -10.89
C ALA A 67 -8.07 3.65 -9.36
N ILE A 68 -8.75 2.71 -8.69
CA ILE A 68 -8.68 2.55 -7.23
C ILE A 68 -7.22 2.34 -6.80
N SER A 69 -6.49 1.47 -7.50
CA SER A 69 -5.09 1.20 -7.19
C SER A 69 -4.23 2.46 -7.34
N ASP A 70 -4.37 3.21 -8.44
CA ASP A 70 -3.64 4.46 -8.67
C ASP A 70 -3.95 5.53 -7.61
N TYR A 71 -5.23 5.75 -7.29
CA TYR A 71 -5.63 6.73 -6.29
C TYR A 71 -5.12 6.37 -4.89
N THR A 72 -5.03 5.09 -4.53
CA THR A 72 -4.43 4.68 -3.24
C THR A 72 -2.94 5.02 -3.18
N ILE A 73 -2.20 4.86 -4.28
CA ILE A 73 -0.80 5.26 -4.36
C ILE A 73 -0.70 6.79 -4.21
N MET A 74 -1.53 7.55 -4.92
CA MET A 74 -1.56 9.02 -4.81
C MET A 74 -1.82 9.48 -3.36
N LEU A 75 -2.79 8.88 -2.67
CA LEU A 75 -3.10 9.20 -1.26
C LEU A 75 -1.91 8.93 -0.33
N LYS A 76 -1.18 7.82 -0.53
CA LYS A 76 0.01 7.49 0.26
C LYS A 76 1.17 8.44 -0.01
N LEU A 77 1.36 8.86 -1.25
CA LEU A 77 2.38 9.84 -1.62
C LEU A 77 2.09 11.22 -1.01
N LEU A 78 0.82 11.63 -1.01
CA LEU A 78 0.37 12.84 -0.34
C LEU A 78 0.57 12.75 1.17
N LEU A 79 0.27 11.60 1.79
CA LEU A 79 0.54 11.31 3.20
C LEU A 79 2.05 11.48 3.52
N CYS A 80 2.93 10.81 2.77
CA CYS A 80 4.39 10.92 2.96
C CYS A 80 4.89 12.36 2.78
N SER A 81 4.18 13.13 1.95
CA SER A 81 4.46 14.54 1.68
C SER A 81 3.96 15.49 2.76
N GLN A 82 3.18 15.04 3.74
CA GLN A 82 2.67 15.89 4.81
C GLN A 82 3.80 16.41 5.71
N ARG A 83 3.70 17.68 6.11
CA ARG A 83 4.69 18.34 6.97
C ARG A 83 4.85 17.64 8.31
N LYS A 84 3.75 17.23 8.94
CA LYS A 84 3.76 16.50 10.22
C LYS A 84 4.56 15.20 10.13
N ILE A 85 4.30 14.39 9.09
CA ILE A 85 5.03 13.13 8.87
C ILE A 85 6.52 13.36 8.58
N THR A 86 6.84 14.38 7.79
CA THR A 86 8.24 14.75 7.54
C THR A 86 8.96 15.17 8.83
N GLN A 87 8.28 15.90 9.72
CA GLN A 87 8.81 16.27 11.04
C GLN A 87 9.02 15.04 11.94
N LEU A 88 8.06 14.11 11.98
CA LEU A 88 8.20 12.86 12.72
C LEU A 88 9.39 12.03 12.22
N LEU A 89 9.58 11.98 10.89
CA LEU A 89 10.75 11.33 10.29
C LEU A 89 12.05 12.03 10.69
N GLN A 90 12.07 13.37 10.69
CA GLN A 90 13.25 14.14 11.10
C GLN A 90 13.64 13.87 12.55
N ILE A 91 12.66 13.89 13.47
CA ILE A 91 12.86 13.52 14.88
C ILE A 91 13.49 12.13 14.97
N ALA A 92 12.93 11.17 14.22
CA ALA A 92 13.39 9.79 14.25
C ALA A 92 14.83 9.63 13.71
N VAL A 93 15.22 10.40 12.69
CA VAL A 93 16.58 10.42 12.13
C VAL A 93 17.58 11.03 13.10
N GLN A 94 17.28 12.19 13.68
CA GLN A 94 18.18 12.90 14.62
C GLN A 94 18.43 12.08 15.89
N ASP A 95 17.39 11.44 16.40
CA ASP A 95 17.46 10.63 17.60
C ASP A 95 18.24 9.31 17.37
N ASP A 96 18.25 8.77 16.14
CA ASP A 96 19.07 7.60 15.78
C ASP A 96 20.58 7.88 15.91
N GLU A 97 21.00 9.11 15.58
CA GLU A 97 22.40 9.56 15.68
C GLU A 97 22.82 9.74 17.14
N ILE A 98 21.95 10.32 17.98
CA ILE A 98 22.22 10.58 19.40
C ILE A 98 22.37 9.26 20.17
N VAL A 99 21.50 8.28 19.95
CA VAL A 99 21.53 7.03 20.73
C VAL A 99 22.73 6.15 20.36
N SER A 100 23.22 6.22 19.12
CA SER A 100 24.39 5.46 18.66
C SER A 100 25.68 5.77 19.44
N SER A 101 25.72 6.87 20.19
CA SER A 101 26.93 7.35 20.87
C SER A 101 27.03 7.00 22.36
N LYS A 102 25.95 6.51 23.01
CA LYS A 102 25.87 6.55 24.49
C LYS A 102 25.99 5.22 25.25
N ASN A 103 25.59 4.06 24.71
CA ASN A 103 25.61 2.77 25.45
C ASN A 103 25.77 1.53 24.54
N PRO A 104 26.66 0.56 24.86
CA PRO A 104 26.95 -0.61 24.02
C PRO A 104 25.81 -1.65 23.96
N THR A 105 25.12 -1.90 25.08
CA THR A 105 23.96 -2.83 25.14
C THR A 105 22.77 -2.31 24.34
N LEU A 106 22.50 -1.01 24.46
CA LEU A 106 21.45 -0.32 23.73
C LEU A 106 21.76 -0.25 22.23
N ASN A 107 23.02 -0.02 21.87
CA ASN A 107 23.49 -0.08 20.48
C ASN A 107 23.30 -1.47 19.88
N ARG A 108 23.52 -2.54 20.66
CA ARG A 108 23.27 -3.92 20.20
C ARG A 108 21.78 -4.15 19.92
N MET A 109 20.89 -3.72 20.81
CA MET A 109 19.44 -3.82 20.60
C MET A 109 18.99 -3.01 19.38
N LEU A 110 19.48 -1.78 19.25
CA LEU A 110 19.22 -0.94 18.08
C LEU A 110 19.74 -1.56 16.79
N CYS A 111 20.94 -2.14 16.80
CA CYS A 111 21.53 -2.78 15.62
C CYS A 111 20.70 -3.96 15.12
N ILE A 112 20.23 -4.83 16.03
CA ILE A 112 19.38 -5.98 15.70
C ILE A 112 18.08 -5.51 15.02
N HIS A 113 17.39 -4.51 15.60
CA HIS A 113 16.14 -4.03 15.02
C HIS A 113 16.35 -3.21 13.75
N LYS A 114 17.43 -2.42 13.66
CA LYS A 114 17.84 -1.76 12.41
C LYS A 114 18.05 -2.76 11.29
N LYS A 115 18.72 -3.88 11.60
CA LYS A 115 18.92 -4.99 10.66
C LYS A 115 17.59 -5.62 10.27
N SER A 116 16.70 -5.90 11.22
CA SER A 116 15.36 -6.43 10.94
C SER A 116 14.55 -5.53 10.02
N VAL A 117 14.53 -4.21 10.27
CA VAL A 117 13.80 -3.23 9.42
C VAL A 117 14.45 -3.11 8.05
N SER A 118 15.78 -3.13 7.96
CA SER A 118 16.48 -3.10 6.68
C SER A 118 16.22 -4.37 5.87
N ILE A 119 16.17 -5.54 6.52
CA ILE A 119 15.82 -6.82 5.87
C ILE A 119 14.37 -6.79 5.41
N MET A 120 13.44 -6.33 6.24
CA MET A 120 12.04 -6.18 5.87
C MET A 120 11.89 -5.22 4.69
N GLY A 121 12.55 -4.06 4.74
CA GLY A 121 12.59 -3.11 3.63
C GLY A 121 13.12 -3.74 2.36
N LEU A 122 14.26 -4.44 2.43
CA LEU A 122 14.87 -5.14 1.30
C LEU A 122 13.96 -6.23 0.73
N PHE A 123 13.30 -7.01 1.58
CA PHE A 123 12.32 -8.01 1.17
C PHE A 123 11.13 -7.38 0.44
N ILE A 124 10.61 -6.25 0.94
CA ILE A 124 9.55 -5.50 0.26
C ILE A 124 10.06 -5.00 -1.10
N VAL A 125 11.29 -4.43 -1.19
CA VAL A 125 11.87 -4.00 -2.46
C VAL A 125 11.93 -5.16 -3.45
N THR A 126 12.53 -6.28 -3.04
CA THR A 126 12.85 -7.39 -3.94
C THR A 126 11.59 -8.10 -4.40
N TYR A 127 10.65 -8.38 -3.49
CA TYR A 127 9.38 -9.01 -3.83
C TYR A 127 8.54 -8.15 -4.76
N THR A 128 8.39 -6.85 -4.46
CA THR A 128 7.59 -5.95 -5.30
C THR A 128 8.24 -5.73 -6.66
N PHE A 129 9.57 -5.52 -6.71
CA PHE A 129 10.27 -5.33 -7.98
C PHE A 129 10.22 -6.60 -8.85
N ALA A 130 10.42 -7.78 -8.26
CA ALA A 130 10.32 -9.05 -8.99
C ALA A 130 8.91 -9.29 -9.54
N PHE A 131 7.88 -9.02 -8.73
CA PHE A 131 6.48 -9.16 -9.16
C PHE A 131 6.13 -8.16 -10.26
N CYS A 132 6.56 -6.90 -10.14
CA CYS A 132 6.27 -5.89 -11.14
C CYS A 132 7.03 -6.15 -12.45
N PHE A 133 8.28 -6.61 -12.36
CA PHE A 133 9.06 -7.01 -13.53
C PHE A 133 8.42 -8.20 -14.25
N TYR A 134 7.96 -9.21 -13.50
CA TYR A 134 7.22 -10.34 -14.05
C TYR A 134 5.94 -9.89 -14.76
N LEU A 135 5.12 -9.05 -14.13
CA LEU A 135 3.88 -8.56 -14.74
C LEU A 135 4.12 -7.66 -15.96
N CYS A 136 5.16 -6.80 -15.95
CA CYS A 136 5.48 -5.96 -17.12
C CYS A 136 5.87 -6.81 -18.33
N ILE A 137 6.74 -7.81 -18.13
CA ILE A 137 7.24 -8.66 -19.21
C ILE A 137 6.15 -9.62 -19.68
N TYR A 138 5.52 -10.30 -18.73
CA TYR A 138 4.52 -11.31 -19.05
C TYR A 138 3.26 -10.66 -19.63
N GLY A 139 2.70 -9.66 -18.94
CA GLY A 139 1.49 -8.96 -19.36
C GLY A 139 1.65 -8.12 -20.63
N GLY A 140 2.87 -7.80 -21.03
CA GLY A 140 3.15 -6.96 -22.21
C GLY A 140 3.78 -7.73 -23.36
N PRO A 141 5.12 -7.66 -23.53
CA PRO A 141 5.80 -8.25 -24.69
C PRO A 141 5.50 -9.74 -24.91
N VAL A 142 5.41 -10.54 -23.84
CA VAL A 142 5.18 -11.99 -23.96
C VAL A 142 3.76 -12.27 -24.42
N GLN A 143 2.74 -11.67 -23.79
CA GLN A 143 1.35 -11.81 -24.23
C GLN A 143 1.16 -11.31 -25.67
N TYR A 144 1.82 -10.22 -26.05
CA TYR A 144 1.81 -9.74 -27.43
C TYR A 144 2.40 -10.76 -28.41
N ARG A 145 3.55 -11.37 -28.09
CA ARG A 145 4.15 -12.45 -28.89
C ARG A 145 3.22 -13.67 -29.02
N ILE A 146 2.56 -14.07 -27.92
CA ILE A 146 1.60 -15.17 -27.92
C ILE A 146 0.40 -14.83 -28.81
N TYR A 147 -0.09 -13.59 -28.76
CA TYR A 147 -1.18 -13.12 -29.62
C TYR A 147 -0.79 -13.18 -31.10
N GLN A 148 0.40 -12.69 -31.47
CA GLN A 148 0.92 -12.77 -32.83
C GLN A 148 1.00 -14.21 -33.35
N MET A 149 1.39 -15.16 -32.48
CA MET A 149 1.42 -16.58 -32.84
C MET A 149 0.02 -17.18 -33.02
N LYS A 150 -0.96 -16.77 -32.22
CA LYS A 150 -2.35 -17.25 -32.32
C LYS A 150 -3.10 -16.66 -33.52
N PHE A 151 -2.81 -15.41 -33.88
CA PHE A 151 -3.50 -14.68 -34.92
C PHE A 151 -2.50 -14.05 -35.91
N PRO A 152 -1.83 -14.85 -36.75
CA PRO A 152 -0.77 -14.37 -37.65
C PRO A 152 -1.28 -13.38 -38.72
N ASN A 153 -2.58 -13.40 -39.02
CA ASN A 153 -3.19 -12.54 -40.03
C ASN A 153 -3.97 -11.34 -39.42
N ALA A 154 -3.95 -11.18 -38.09
CA ALA A 154 -4.64 -10.06 -37.47
C ALA A 154 -3.90 -8.75 -37.76
N THR A 155 -4.62 -7.79 -38.33
CA THR A 155 -4.11 -6.44 -38.60
C THR A 155 -4.20 -5.54 -37.36
N GLU A 156 -5.14 -5.84 -36.46
CA GLU A 156 -5.31 -5.15 -35.18
C GLU A 156 -4.39 -5.74 -34.11
N LYS A 157 -3.69 -4.85 -33.39
CA LYS A 157 -2.82 -5.24 -32.27
C LYS A 157 -3.65 -5.31 -30.97
N PRO A 158 -3.34 -6.25 -30.06
CA PRO A 158 -4.10 -6.45 -28.84
C PRO A 158 -3.92 -5.29 -27.86
N GLU A 159 -4.94 -5.01 -27.05
CA GLU A 159 -4.90 -3.96 -26.04
C GLU A 159 -4.18 -4.42 -24.74
N TYR A 160 -3.02 -3.83 -24.49
CA TYR A 160 -2.28 -3.45 -23.24
C TYR A 160 -2.12 -4.31 -21.98
N ILE A 161 -1.06 -3.94 -21.24
CA ILE A 161 -0.77 -4.30 -19.84
C ILE A 161 -1.67 -3.54 -18.85
N LEU A 162 -1.99 -2.28 -19.16
CA LEU A 162 -2.70 -1.36 -18.28
C LEU A 162 -3.67 -0.51 -19.11
N SER A 163 -4.95 -0.50 -18.75
CA SER A 163 -5.97 0.26 -19.46
C SER A 163 -5.83 1.75 -19.12
N MET A 164 -5.33 2.55 -20.07
CA MET A 164 -5.05 3.98 -19.93
C MET A 164 -5.33 4.72 -21.25
N TRP A 165 -5.81 5.95 -21.16
CA TRP A 165 -6.03 6.81 -22.31
C TRP A 165 -4.73 7.52 -22.72
N PHE A 166 -4.40 7.48 -24.02
CA PHE A 166 -3.28 8.20 -24.61
C PHE A 166 -3.77 9.25 -25.62
N PRO A 167 -3.07 10.38 -25.77
CA PRO A 167 -3.42 11.44 -26.72
C PRO A 167 -3.01 11.14 -28.17
N PHE A 168 -2.64 9.89 -28.48
CA PHE A 168 -2.27 9.43 -29.81
C PHE A 168 -2.88 8.06 -30.07
N ASP A 169 -3.04 7.72 -31.36
CA ASP A 169 -3.54 6.42 -31.75
C ASP A 169 -2.49 5.33 -31.48
N ILE A 170 -2.84 4.43 -30.56
CA ILE A 170 -1.96 3.33 -30.20
C ILE A 170 -1.75 2.39 -31.37
N GLN A 171 -2.76 2.05 -32.16
CA GLN A 171 -2.64 0.97 -33.15
C GLN A 171 -1.46 1.23 -34.10
N ASN A 172 -1.33 2.50 -34.48
CA ASN A 172 -0.23 3.03 -35.28
C ASN A 172 1.12 3.06 -34.52
N HIS A 173 1.13 3.44 -33.23
CA HIS A 173 2.35 3.59 -32.41
C HIS A 173 2.46 2.59 -31.26
N PHE A 174 2.15 1.32 -31.52
CA PHE A 174 1.99 0.31 -30.47
C PHE A 174 3.25 0.06 -29.64
N ASP A 175 4.42 -0.03 -30.27
CA ASP A 175 5.68 -0.32 -29.56
C ASP A 175 6.05 0.82 -28.60
N LEU A 176 5.77 2.07 -29.00
CA LEU A 176 5.93 3.25 -28.15
C LEU A 176 4.95 3.21 -26.97
N ALA A 177 3.68 2.90 -27.24
CA ALA A 177 2.65 2.80 -26.20
C ALA A 177 3.02 1.71 -25.18
N LEU A 178 3.46 0.54 -25.64
CA LEU A 178 3.88 -0.57 -24.79
C LEU A 178 5.08 -0.19 -23.92
N PHE A 179 6.08 0.48 -24.49
CA PHE A 179 7.24 0.96 -23.75
C PHE A 179 6.84 1.97 -22.67
N LEU A 180 6.01 2.97 -23.01
CA LEU A 180 5.52 3.97 -22.09
C LEU A 180 4.69 3.35 -20.96
N GLN A 181 3.83 2.37 -21.26
CA GLN A 181 3.05 1.65 -20.24
C GLN A 181 3.94 0.88 -19.29
N CYS A 182 4.96 0.18 -19.79
CA CYS A 182 5.88 -0.55 -18.92
C CYS A 182 6.68 0.42 -18.03
N PHE A 183 7.10 1.57 -18.57
CA PHE A 183 7.77 2.61 -17.80
C PHE A 183 6.86 3.19 -16.70
N ILE A 184 5.62 3.55 -17.04
CA ILE A 184 4.60 4.04 -16.11
C ILE A 184 4.31 3.02 -15.01
N TYR A 185 4.23 1.73 -15.37
CA TYR A 185 3.96 0.67 -14.41
C TYR A 185 5.10 0.49 -13.41
N ILE A 186 6.35 0.46 -13.88
CA ILE A 186 7.55 0.40 -13.03
C ILE A 186 7.61 1.62 -12.11
N GLN A 187 7.34 2.81 -12.65
CA GLN A 187 7.30 4.04 -11.87
C GLN A 187 6.18 4.01 -10.82
N SER A 188 4.95 3.63 -11.16
CA SER A 188 3.84 3.55 -10.21
C SER A 188 4.13 2.57 -9.06
N SER A 189 4.73 1.44 -9.40
CA SER A 189 5.17 0.43 -8.44
C SER A 189 6.27 0.95 -7.51
N ALA A 190 7.21 1.74 -8.05
CA ALA A 190 8.26 2.41 -7.29
C ALA A 190 7.70 3.34 -6.20
N ALA A 191 6.73 4.17 -6.55
CA ALA A 191 6.08 5.07 -5.60
C ALA A 191 5.36 4.30 -4.50
N ASN A 192 4.59 3.27 -4.87
CA ASN A 192 3.85 2.47 -3.92
C ASN A 192 4.83 1.87 -2.89
N PHE A 193 5.89 1.24 -3.38
CA PHE A 193 6.95 0.67 -2.55
C PHE A 193 7.59 1.72 -1.63
N ALA A 194 7.95 2.90 -2.17
CA ALA A 194 8.58 3.95 -1.38
C ALA A 194 7.69 4.46 -0.25
N SER A 195 6.39 4.58 -0.51
CA SER A 195 5.40 4.97 0.51
C SER A 195 5.27 3.91 1.62
N MET A 196 5.29 2.62 1.26
CA MET A 196 5.22 1.52 2.23
C MET A 196 6.46 1.48 3.14
N VAL A 197 7.66 1.63 2.57
CA VAL A 197 8.89 1.65 3.37
C VAL A 197 8.92 2.85 4.30
N HIS A 198 8.45 4.01 3.85
CA HIS A 198 8.38 5.21 4.69
C HIS A 198 7.53 4.99 5.94
N VAL A 199 6.30 4.49 5.76
CA VAL A 199 5.37 4.20 6.87
C VAL A 199 5.92 3.12 7.79
N ASN A 200 6.42 2.00 7.24
CA ASN A 200 7.00 0.92 8.02
C ASN A 200 8.21 1.37 8.85
N THR A 201 8.99 2.32 8.35
CA THR A 201 10.14 2.87 9.07
C THR A 201 9.69 3.66 10.31
N LEU A 202 8.67 4.51 10.19
CA LEU A 202 8.13 5.29 11.31
C LEU A 202 7.48 4.38 12.37
N MET A 203 6.69 3.40 11.94
CA MET A 203 6.08 2.42 12.85
C MET A 203 7.14 1.61 13.59
N SER A 204 8.17 1.15 12.88
CA SER A 204 9.27 0.39 13.49
C SER A 204 10.07 1.24 14.48
N TYR A 205 10.23 2.55 14.21
CA TYR A 205 10.91 3.45 15.13
C TYR A 205 10.13 3.59 16.45
N ALA A 206 8.80 3.71 16.39
CA ALA A 206 7.95 3.72 17.58
C ALA A 206 8.12 2.45 18.43
N VAL A 207 8.13 1.27 17.78
CA VAL A 207 8.33 -0.02 18.47
C VAL A 207 9.71 -0.08 19.14
N ILE A 208 10.76 0.37 18.45
CA ILE A 208 12.12 0.41 19.01
C ILE A 208 12.17 1.31 20.25
N LYS A 209 11.53 2.48 20.19
CA LYS A 209 11.48 3.42 21.32
C LYS A 209 10.77 2.85 22.53
N LEU A 210 9.68 2.11 22.34
CA LEU A 210 9.00 1.40 23.43
C LEU A 210 9.89 0.32 24.05
N LYS A 211 10.60 -0.48 23.25
CA LYS A 211 11.52 -1.50 23.78
C LYS A 211 12.72 -0.90 24.52
N MET A 212 13.25 0.22 24.05
CA MET A 212 14.31 0.93 24.77
C MET A 212 13.80 1.50 26.09
N LEU A 213 12.59 2.02 26.10
CA LEU A 213 11.94 2.51 27.31
C LEU A 213 11.74 1.38 28.34
N GLU A 214 11.29 0.20 27.88
CA GLU A 214 11.18 -1.00 28.72
C GLU A 214 12.53 -1.36 29.35
N TYR A 215 13.60 -1.36 28.56
CA TYR A 215 14.95 -1.60 29.07
C TYR A 215 15.37 -0.57 30.12
N TYR A 216 15.07 0.71 29.90
CA TYR A 216 15.38 1.75 30.87
C TYR A 216 14.59 1.61 32.17
N PHE A 217 13.31 1.23 32.11
CA PHE A 217 12.52 0.97 33.32
C PHE A 217 13.03 -0.23 34.11
N ARG A 218 13.54 -1.28 33.43
CA ARG A 218 14.16 -2.42 34.12
C ARG A 218 15.48 -2.09 34.82
N ASN A 219 16.14 -1.00 34.44
CA ASN A 219 17.43 -0.57 34.96
C ASN A 219 17.37 0.91 35.40
N PHE A 220 16.27 1.32 36.03
CA PHE A 220 16.04 2.73 36.42
C PHE A 220 17.04 3.20 37.49
N ASP A 221 17.60 2.26 38.24
CA ASP A 221 18.64 2.39 39.24
C ASP A 221 19.98 2.85 38.62
N THR A 222 20.19 2.48 37.35
CA THR A 222 21.45 2.67 36.61
C THR A 222 21.35 3.82 35.61
N PHE A 223 20.15 4.13 35.13
CA PHE A 223 19.92 5.15 34.10
C PHE A 223 18.82 6.15 34.49
N PRO A 224 18.98 7.44 34.14
CA PRO A 224 20.10 8.10 33.44
C PRO A 224 21.38 8.35 34.27
N GLN A 225 21.35 8.23 35.60
CA GLN A 225 22.53 8.35 36.47
C GLN A 225 22.67 7.12 37.35
N GLU A 226 23.88 6.55 37.42
CA GLU A 226 24.17 5.40 38.27
C GLU A 226 24.13 5.80 39.75
N ILE A 227 23.36 5.04 40.54
CA ILE A 227 23.24 5.27 41.98
C ILE A 227 24.35 4.48 42.70
N HIS A 228 25.51 5.12 42.90
CA HIS A 228 26.66 4.53 43.60
C HIS A 228 26.75 4.85 45.10
N SER A 229 25.81 5.64 45.63
CA SER A 229 25.85 6.03 47.05
C SER A 229 25.15 5.00 47.94
N GLU A 230 25.83 4.63 49.04
CA GLU A 230 25.25 3.80 50.11
C GLU A 230 24.21 4.55 50.96
N ASP A 231 24.15 5.89 50.86
CA ASP A 231 23.16 6.70 51.59
C ASP A 231 21.73 6.46 51.04
N PRO A 232 20.82 5.90 51.86
CA PRO A 232 19.45 5.59 51.43
C PRO A 232 18.65 6.83 51.04
N VAL A 233 18.93 8.00 51.65
CA VAL A 233 18.21 9.25 51.34
C VAL A 233 18.61 9.77 49.97
N TYR A 234 19.91 9.80 49.68
CA TYR A 234 20.43 10.18 48.37
C TYR A 234 19.99 9.20 47.28
N ARG A 235 20.05 7.89 47.54
CA ARG A 235 19.60 6.83 46.63
C ARG A 235 18.14 7.00 46.22
N ASN A 236 17.25 7.21 47.18
CA ASN A 236 15.83 7.41 46.91
C ASN A 236 15.57 8.69 46.10
N ARG A 237 16.27 9.79 46.41
CA ARG A 237 16.14 11.05 45.65
C ARG A 237 16.57 10.87 44.19
N MET A 238 17.66 10.15 43.94
CA MET A 238 18.16 9.88 42.59
C MET A 238 17.24 8.92 41.82
N ALA A 239 16.71 7.90 42.48
CA ALA A 239 15.72 6.98 41.90
C ALA A 239 14.46 7.72 41.43
N VAL A 240 13.92 8.63 42.26
CA VAL A 240 12.77 9.48 41.89
C VAL A 240 13.12 10.32 40.66
N LYS A 241 14.28 10.98 40.65
CA LYS A 241 14.72 11.80 39.50
C LYS A 241 14.90 10.97 38.23
N ASN A 242 15.42 9.75 38.35
CA ASN A 242 15.55 8.82 37.22
C ASN A 242 14.16 8.44 36.68
N LEU A 243 13.23 8.05 37.56
CA LEU A 243 11.85 7.71 37.18
C LEU A 243 11.11 8.89 36.53
N GLU A 244 11.23 10.11 37.07
CA GLU A 244 10.66 11.31 36.45
C GLU A 244 11.14 11.50 35.00
N ASN A 245 12.44 11.29 34.76
CA ASN A 245 12.99 11.36 33.41
C ASN A 245 12.46 10.24 32.50
N LEU A 246 12.27 9.02 33.01
CA LEU A 246 11.67 7.92 32.25
C LEU A 246 10.21 8.17 31.94
N ILE A 247 9.44 8.73 32.88
CA ILE A 247 8.05 9.13 32.67
C ILE A 247 7.97 10.19 31.58
N ARG A 248 8.82 11.22 31.61
CA ARG A 248 8.87 12.25 30.54
C ARG A 248 9.18 11.63 29.17
N LYS A 249 10.13 10.68 29.10
CA LYS A 249 10.42 9.94 27.86
C LYS A 249 9.23 9.11 27.38
N HIS A 250 8.51 8.46 28.29
CA HIS A 250 7.31 7.70 27.94
C HIS A 250 6.22 8.61 27.37
N GLN A 251 5.96 9.75 28.01
CA GLN A 251 4.98 10.73 27.54
C GLN A 251 5.33 11.27 26.15
N PHE A 252 6.61 11.53 25.89
CA PHE A 252 7.07 11.89 24.55
C PHE A 252 6.76 10.80 23.51
N ILE A 253 7.04 9.52 23.81
CA ILE A 253 6.75 8.40 22.91
C ILE A 253 5.24 8.25 22.68
N ILE A 254 4.41 8.42 23.72
CA ILE A 254 2.95 8.42 23.57
C ILE A 254 2.50 9.55 22.64
N GLY A 255 3.04 10.76 22.80
CA GLY A 255 2.77 11.89 21.91
C GLY A 255 3.13 11.57 20.46
N PHE A 256 4.35 11.07 20.23
CA PHE A 256 4.81 10.65 18.90
C PHE A 256 3.88 9.63 18.25
N ILE A 257 3.46 8.58 18.98
CA ILE A 257 2.55 7.55 18.46
C ILE A 257 1.16 8.12 18.18
N LYS A 258 0.65 9.03 19.02
CA LYS A 258 -0.63 9.72 18.79
C LYS A 258 -0.59 10.55 17.51
N ASP A 259 0.48 11.31 17.30
CA ASP A 259 0.66 12.13 16.10
C ASP A 259 0.79 11.27 14.84
N LEU A 260 1.59 10.20 14.92
CA LEU A 260 1.75 9.24 13.84
C LEU A 260 0.40 8.58 13.48
N ASN A 261 -0.35 8.13 14.49
CA ASN A 261 -1.67 7.53 14.29
C ASN A 261 -2.66 8.53 13.70
N GLU A 262 -2.68 9.78 14.15
CA GLU A 262 -3.57 10.81 13.62
C GLU A 262 -3.30 11.08 12.13
N CYS A 263 -2.04 11.11 11.71
CA CYS A 263 -1.68 11.31 10.31
C CYS A 263 -2.11 10.12 9.44
N MET A 264 -1.93 8.89 9.91
CA MET A 264 -2.12 7.68 9.09
C MET A 264 -3.54 7.10 9.16
N ARG A 265 -4.31 7.37 10.22
CA ARG A 265 -5.61 6.73 10.49
C ARG A 265 -6.56 6.78 9.31
N THR A 266 -6.73 7.97 8.71
CA THR A 266 -7.66 8.15 7.59
C THR A 266 -7.17 7.43 6.34
N THR A 267 -5.87 7.54 6.02
CA THR A 267 -5.28 6.89 4.84
C THR A 267 -5.38 5.36 4.94
N LEU A 268 -5.04 4.78 6.10
CA LEU A 268 -5.13 3.34 6.33
C LEU A 268 -6.56 2.82 6.21
N LEU A 269 -7.54 3.60 6.67
CA LEU A 269 -8.95 3.20 6.57
C LEU A 269 -9.46 3.26 5.13
N ILE A 270 -9.11 4.30 4.38
CA ILE A 270 -9.47 4.41 2.96
C ILE A 270 -8.85 3.24 2.19
N GLU A 271 -7.57 2.94 2.43
CA GLU A 271 -6.89 1.81 1.82
C GLU A 271 -7.60 0.49 2.13
N PHE A 272 -7.85 0.19 3.41
CA PHE A 272 -8.55 -1.04 3.81
C PHE A 272 -9.94 -1.15 3.17
N SER A 273 -10.70 -0.06 3.15
CA SER A 273 -12.05 -0.02 2.58
C SER A 273 -12.02 -0.26 1.07
N LEU A 274 -11.11 0.41 0.36
CA LEU A 274 -10.96 0.28 -1.09
C LEU A 274 -10.45 -1.11 -1.48
N SER A 275 -9.49 -1.68 -0.75
CA SER A 275 -9.03 -3.06 -0.98
C SER A 275 -10.14 -4.08 -0.75
N SER A 276 -10.95 -3.89 0.30
CA SER A 276 -12.12 -4.75 0.56
C SER A 276 -13.15 -4.67 -0.58
N LEU A 277 -13.40 -3.47 -1.11
CA LEU A 277 -14.33 -3.26 -2.22
C LEU A 277 -13.81 -3.89 -3.52
N MET A 278 -12.52 -3.73 -3.81
CA MET A 278 -11.87 -4.31 -4.98
C MET A 278 -11.94 -5.84 -4.95
N LEU A 279 -11.59 -6.46 -3.82
CA LEU A 279 -11.69 -7.91 -3.65
C LEU A 279 -13.13 -8.39 -3.85
N ALA A 280 -14.11 -7.70 -3.25
CA ALA A 280 -15.52 -8.06 -3.42
C ALA A 280 -16.03 -7.89 -4.86
N SER A 281 -15.49 -6.92 -5.60
CA SER A 281 -15.85 -6.69 -7.00
C SER A 281 -15.33 -7.81 -7.91
N ILE A 282 -14.09 -8.27 -7.67
CA ILE A 282 -13.50 -9.41 -8.40
C ILE A 282 -14.27 -10.69 -8.10
N THR A 283 -14.60 -10.95 -6.83
CA THR A 283 -15.38 -12.14 -6.47
C THR A 283 -16.81 -12.08 -7.00
N SER A 284 -17.40 -10.89 -7.12
CA SER A 284 -18.71 -10.72 -7.77
C SER A 284 -18.71 -11.14 -9.24
N GLN A 285 -17.59 -11.00 -9.97
CA GLN A 285 -17.50 -11.51 -11.35
C GLN A 285 -17.60 -13.04 -11.42
N ILE A 286 -17.16 -13.74 -10.37
CA ILE A 286 -17.26 -15.20 -10.28
C ILE A 286 -18.71 -15.63 -10.06
N ILE A 287 -19.50 -14.81 -9.36
CA ILE A 287 -20.91 -15.07 -9.05
C ILE A 287 -21.80 -14.99 -10.32
N SER A 288 -21.34 -14.32 -11.39
CA SER A 288 -21.98 -14.37 -12.73
C SER A 288 -22.07 -15.78 -13.34
N SER A 289 -21.58 -16.83 -12.66
CA SER A 289 -21.88 -18.22 -13.02
C SER A 289 -23.39 -18.53 -13.12
N GLY A 290 -24.25 -17.75 -12.46
CA GLY A 290 -25.71 -17.84 -12.62
C GLY A 290 -26.20 -17.54 -14.05
N ASP A 291 -25.47 -16.70 -14.80
CA ASP A 291 -25.79 -16.34 -16.18
C ASP A 291 -25.67 -17.55 -17.12
N ILE A 292 -24.92 -18.58 -16.73
CA ILE A 292 -24.84 -19.85 -17.46
C ILE A 292 -26.21 -20.53 -17.50
N ALA A 293 -26.97 -20.47 -16.40
CA ALA A 293 -28.31 -21.04 -16.37
C ALA A 293 -29.27 -20.30 -17.32
N PHE A 294 -29.14 -18.97 -17.41
CA PHE A 294 -29.91 -18.14 -18.34
C PHE A 294 -29.50 -18.40 -19.79
N ALA A 295 -28.21 -18.43 -20.11
CA ALA A 295 -27.71 -18.70 -21.45
C ALA A 295 -28.14 -20.08 -21.98
N ILE A 296 -28.19 -21.09 -21.10
CA ILE A 296 -28.69 -22.41 -21.46
C ILE A 296 -30.20 -22.38 -21.71
N TYR A 297 -30.95 -21.59 -20.93
CA TYR A 297 -32.38 -21.42 -21.14
C TYR A 297 -32.71 -20.70 -22.45
N GLU A 298 -31.90 -19.70 -22.84
CA GLU A 298 -32.00 -18.96 -24.10
C GLU A 298 -31.53 -19.78 -25.32
N SER A 299 -30.82 -20.89 -25.11
CA SER A 299 -30.40 -21.75 -26.21
C SER A 299 -31.57 -22.52 -26.84
N ASP A 300 -31.39 -23.02 -28.05
CA ASP A 300 -32.38 -23.85 -28.75
C ASP A 300 -32.45 -25.30 -28.19
N TRP A 301 -32.40 -25.45 -26.87
CA TRP A 301 -32.33 -26.73 -26.16
C TRP A 301 -33.53 -27.66 -26.46
N TYR A 302 -34.68 -27.08 -26.81
CA TYR A 302 -35.91 -27.77 -27.14
C TYR A 302 -35.86 -28.51 -28.49
N ASN A 303 -34.89 -28.19 -29.36
CA ASN A 303 -34.69 -28.87 -30.65
C ASN A 303 -33.89 -30.18 -30.55
N TYR A 304 -33.39 -30.52 -29.36
CA TYR A 304 -32.55 -31.70 -29.14
C TYR A 304 -33.29 -32.84 -28.44
N ASN A 305 -32.68 -34.03 -28.47
CA ASN A 305 -33.30 -35.23 -27.89
C ASN A 305 -33.39 -35.18 -26.35
N ALA A 306 -34.21 -36.06 -25.78
CA ALA A 306 -34.46 -36.12 -24.33
C ALA A 306 -33.19 -36.35 -23.47
N LYS A 307 -32.12 -36.94 -24.04
CA LYS A 307 -30.85 -37.12 -23.34
C LYS A 307 -30.14 -35.76 -23.14
N VAL A 308 -30.12 -34.92 -24.17
CA VAL A 308 -29.58 -33.55 -24.09
C VAL A 308 -30.42 -32.70 -23.13
N GLY A 309 -31.75 -32.78 -23.19
CA GLY A 309 -32.64 -32.07 -22.26
C GLY A 309 -32.38 -32.42 -20.79
N LYS A 310 -32.17 -33.70 -20.47
CA LYS A 310 -31.80 -34.14 -19.10
C LYS A 310 -30.44 -33.59 -18.66
N LEU A 311 -29.44 -33.56 -19.56
CA LEU A 311 -28.12 -33.01 -19.24
C LEU A 311 -28.19 -31.50 -19.01
N ILE A 312 -28.93 -30.78 -19.84
CA ILE A 312 -29.18 -29.34 -19.70
C ILE A 312 -29.85 -29.04 -18.36
N PHE A 313 -30.86 -29.81 -17.97
CA PHE A 313 -31.51 -29.67 -16.67
C PHE A 313 -30.52 -29.83 -15.50
N ILE A 314 -29.60 -30.81 -15.57
CA ILE A 314 -28.55 -30.99 -14.57
C ILE A 314 -27.61 -29.78 -14.51
N VAL A 315 -27.23 -29.22 -15.67
CA VAL A 315 -26.35 -28.04 -15.72
C VAL A 315 -27.05 -26.82 -15.12
N VAL A 316 -28.32 -26.57 -15.45
CA VAL A 316 -29.11 -25.47 -14.87
C VAL A 316 -29.21 -25.61 -13.35
N MET A 317 -29.51 -26.82 -12.85
CA MET A 317 -29.60 -27.07 -11.41
C MET A 317 -28.25 -26.85 -10.69
N ARG A 318 -27.13 -27.13 -11.35
CA ARG A 318 -25.78 -26.89 -10.79
C ARG A 318 -25.36 -25.44 -10.88
N ALA A 319 -25.67 -24.75 -11.98
CA ALA A 319 -25.35 -23.34 -12.20
C ALA A 319 -26.14 -22.39 -11.28
N ARG A 320 -27.28 -22.84 -10.75
CA ARG A 320 -28.06 -22.11 -9.73
C ARG A 320 -27.41 -22.06 -8.35
N ARG A 321 -26.37 -22.87 -8.08
CA ARG A 321 -25.59 -22.74 -6.84
C ARG A 321 -24.55 -21.66 -7.03
N GLU A 322 -24.72 -20.53 -6.35
CA GLU A 322 -23.78 -19.41 -6.40
C GLU A 322 -22.37 -19.87 -6.02
N LEU A 323 -21.41 -19.56 -6.90
CA LEU A 323 -20.00 -19.79 -6.63
C LEU A 323 -19.47 -18.62 -5.79
N THR A 324 -19.40 -18.81 -4.48
CA THR A 324 -18.82 -17.82 -3.56
C THR A 324 -17.37 -18.17 -3.25
N LEU A 325 -16.54 -17.13 -3.11
CA LEU A 325 -15.22 -17.25 -2.50
C LEU A 325 -15.29 -16.78 -1.06
N ASP A 326 -15.04 -17.70 -0.13
CA ASP A 326 -15.13 -17.43 1.29
C ASP A 326 -13.78 -16.95 1.87
N ILE A 327 -13.82 -15.95 2.75
CA ILE A 327 -12.64 -15.50 3.51
C ILE A 327 -12.57 -16.32 4.80
N GLY A 328 -12.25 -17.60 4.67
CA GLY A 328 -12.13 -18.52 5.79
C GLY A 328 -13.39 -18.50 6.70
N PRO A 329 -13.24 -18.31 8.03
CA PRO A 329 -14.38 -18.34 8.96
C PRO A 329 -15.27 -17.07 8.89
N PHE A 330 -14.86 -16.04 8.14
CA PHE A 330 -15.59 -14.77 8.06
C PHE A 330 -16.74 -14.79 7.02
N GLY A 331 -16.92 -15.92 6.32
CA GLY A 331 -18.00 -16.11 5.37
C GLY A 331 -17.68 -15.62 3.95
N PRO A 332 -18.70 -15.51 3.09
CA PRO A 332 -18.51 -15.23 1.67
C PRO A 332 -18.03 -13.79 1.43
N ASN A 333 -17.07 -13.63 0.53
CA ASN A 333 -16.59 -12.33 0.10
C ASN A 333 -17.56 -11.71 -0.91
N THR A 334 -18.70 -11.22 -0.43
CA THR A 334 -19.69 -10.53 -1.25
C THR A 334 -19.54 -9.02 -1.17
N LEU A 335 -20.18 -8.30 -2.11
CA LEU A 335 -20.26 -6.84 -2.07
C LEU A 335 -20.98 -6.35 -0.79
N GLU A 336 -21.97 -7.09 -0.31
CA GLU A 336 -22.65 -6.80 0.96
C GLU A 336 -21.70 -6.93 2.14
N ALA A 337 -20.89 -7.99 2.20
CA ALA A 337 -19.89 -8.16 3.25
C ALA A 337 -18.83 -7.04 3.21
N ALA A 338 -18.44 -6.55 2.03
CA ALA A 338 -17.57 -5.37 1.91
C ALA A 338 -18.26 -4.09 2.43
N LYS A 339 -19.53 -3.86 2.07
CA LYS A 339 -20.32 -2.72 2.57
C LYS A 339 -20.40 -2.72 4.10
N THR A 340 -20.68 -3.86 4.72
CA THR A 340 -20.73 -4.00 6.18
C THR A 340 -19.38 -3.70 6.82
N ARG A 341 -18.27 -4.22 6.26
CA ARG A 341 -16.91 -3.91 6.73
C ARG A 341 -16.63 -2.40 6.67
N MET A 342 -17.03 -1.72 5.60
CA MET A 342 -16.89 -0.27 5.47
C MET A 342 -17.73 0.50 6.48
N GLN A 343 -18.98 0.08 6.73
CA GLN A 343 -19.85 0.71 7.72
C GLN A 343 -19.28 0.59 9.14
N VAL A 344 -18.74 -0.58 9.50
CA VAL A 344 -18.07 -0.79 10.78
C VAL A 344 -16.83 0.10 10.90
N ALA A 345 -16.00 0.15 9.85
CA ALA A 345 -14.81 1.01 9.83
C ALA A 345 -15.17 2.51 9.99
N TYR A 346 -16.20 2.97 9.29
CA TYR A 346 -16.70 4.35 9.42
C TYR A 346 -17.25 4.63 10.82
N SER A 347 -18.04 3.70 11.37
CA SER A 347 -18.60 3.83 12.73
C SER A 347 -17.50 3.92 13.79
N TYR A 348 -16.42 3.16 13.62
CA TYR A 348 -15.27 3.26 14.50
C TYR A 348 -14.59 4.64 14.42
N LEU A 349 -14.44 5.21 13.21
CA LEU A 349 -13.91 6.57 13.06
C LEU A 349 -14.83 7.64 13.66
N SER A 350 -16.14 7.53 13.47
CA SER A 350 -17.09 8.50 13.99
C SER A 350 -17.06 8.53 15.52
N VAL A 351 -16.95 7.36 16.16
CA VAL A 351 -16.78 7.25 17.62
C VAL A 351 -15.46 7.88 18.08
N ILE A 352 -14.33 7.58 17.45
CA ILE A 352 -13.03 8.14 17.85
C ILE A 352 -12.98 9.65 17.61
N SER A 353 -13.53 10.13 16.50
CA SER A 353 -13.58 11.56 16.19
C SER A 353 -14.56 12.32 17.10
N GLY A 354 -15.69 11.71 17.45
CA GLY A 354 -16.64 12.24 18.43
C GLY A 354 -16.03 12.32 19.83
N SER A 355 -15.28 11.31 20.27
CA SER A 355 -14.59 11.31 21.57
C SER A 355 -13.55 12.43 21.68
N LYS A 356 -12.88 12.83 20.59
CA LYS A 356 -11.95 13.97 20.56
C LYS A 356 -12.63 15.34 20.65
N ARG A 357 -13.93 15.45 20.39
CA ARG A 357 -14.67 16.72 20.41
C ARG A 357 -15.21 17.07 21.81
N ASN A 358 -15.21 16.09 22.72
CA ASN A 358 -15.73 16.20 24.09
C ASN A 358 -14.63 16.29 25.16
N ASN A 359 -13.34 16.32 24.77
CA ASN A 359 -12.18 16.62 25.61
C ASN A 359 -11.48 17.86 25.07
#